data_AF-A0A5D0UWQ8-F1
#
_entry.id   AF-A0A5D0UWQ8-F1
#
_cell.length_a   1.000
_cell.length_b   1.000
_cell.length_c   1.000
_cell.angle_alpha   90.00
_cell.angle_beta   90.00
_cell.angle_gamma   90.00
#
_symmetry.space_group_name_H-M   'P 1'
#
loop_
_entity.id
_entity.type
_entity.pdbx_description
1 polymer ?
#
loop_
_entity_poly.entity_id
_entity_poly.type
_entity_poly.pdbx_seq_one_letter_code
_entity_poly.pdbx_strand_id
1 'polypeptide(L)'
;MRYFSATGWTAIFTGTETESGRMRPVEAWDPATKVALVVDPQRGALRPVTDWPDFSHLERGERVAGVVPGGGWRAHWNDGYDGTPLTEAVLAWLIHTDGRATPISVDPDGTVDTAELADRLLAPQQDLG
;
A
#
# COMPACT_ATOMS: atom_id res chain seq x y z
N MET A 1 2.51 -6.18 3.46
CA MET A 1 2.29 -4.75 3.81
C MET A 1 2.62 -3.93 2.57
N ARG A 2 1.66 -3.20 1.99
CA ARG A 2 1.88 -2.34 0.82
C ARG A 2 2.49 -1.01 1.30
N TYR A 3 3.59 -0.60 0.69
CA TYR A 3 4.25 0.67 1.01
C TYR A 3 3.87 1.69 -0.06
N PHE A 4 3.20 2.76 0.38
CA PHE A 4 2.93 3.91 -0.47
C PHE A 4 4.12 4.86 -0.40
N SER A 5 4.53 5.38 -1.56
CA SER A 5 5.51 6.47 -1.59
C SER A 5 4.99 7.62 -2.44
N ALA A 6 5.37 8.84 -2.06
CA ALA A 6 4.98 10.04 -2.79
C ALA A 6 5.49 10.02 -4.25
N THR A 7 6.60 9.32 -4.49
CA THR A 7 7.24 9.21 -5.80
C THR A 7 6.78 7.99 -6.61
N GLY A 8 6.13 7.00 -6.01
CA GLY A 8 5.84 5.71 -6.64
C GLY A 8 7.07 4.80 -6.77
N TRP A 9 8.11 5.04 -5.96
CA TRP A 9 9.31 4.22 -5.88
C TRP A 9 9.62 3.80 -4.45
N THR A 10 10.19 2.61 -4.32
CA THR A 10 10.65 2.04 -3.06
C THR A 10 12.10 1.60 -3.24
N ALA A 11 12.95 1.92 -2.27
CA ALA A 11 14.33 1.49 -2.25
C ALA A 11 14.46 0.14 -1.53
N ILE A 12 15.18 -0.79 -2.15
CA ILE A 12 15.42 -2.16 -1.65
C ILE A 12 16.86 -2.25 -1.16
N PHE A 13 17.05 -2.87 0.02
CA PHE A 13 18.34 -3.03 0.67
C PHE A 13 18.57 -4.52 1.00
N THR A 14 19.77 -5.03 0.77
CA THR A 14 20.12 -6.46 0.88
C THR A 14 20.70 -6.89 2.23
N GLY A 15 20.94 -5.95 3.15
CA GLY A 15 21.57 -6.23 4.45
C GLY A 15 20.64 -6.94 5.44
N THR A 16 21.22 -7.80 6.29
CA THR A 16 20.49 -8.63 7.28
C THR A 16 20.65 -8.18 8.74
N GLU A 17 21.38 -7.10 9.03
CA GLU A 17 21.62 -6.67 10.41
C GLU A 17 20.61 -5.61 10.87
N THR A 18 19.60 -6.10 11.62
CA THR A 18 18.52 -5.40 12.33
C THR A 18 17.45 -4.69 11.47
N GLU A 19 16.23 -5.19 11.67
CA GLU A 19 15.04 -5.16 10.81
C GLU A 19 15.18 -5.97 9.53
N SER A 20 14.81 -7.26 9.56
CA SER A 20 14.40 -7.98 8.36
C SER A 20 13.41 -7.11 7.55
N GLY A 21 13.79 -6.62 6.37
CA GLY A 21 12.86 -6.03 5.38
C GLY A 21 12.89 -4.51 5.19
N ARG A 22 14.06 -3.86 5.11
CA ARG A 22 14.15 -2.41 4.79
C ARG A 22 13.77 -2.12 3.33
N MET A 23 12.50 -2.26 2.97
CA MET A 23 11.91 -1.51 1.87
C MET A 23 11.64 -0.10 2.40
N ARG A 24 12.20 0.94 1.80
CA ARG A 24 11.91 2.33 2.22
C ARG A 24 11.22 3.10 1.10
N PRO A 25 10.13 3.82 1.37
CA PRO A 25 9.55 4.70 0.37
C PRO A 25 10.60 5.74 -0.03
N VAL A 26 10.75 5.96 -1.33
CA VAL A 26 11.52 7.10 -1.83
C VAL A 26 10.67 8.35 -1.63
N GLU A 27 11.14 9.25 -0.76
CA GLU A 27 10.43 10.48 -0.43
C GLU A 27 10.64 11.56 -1.49
N ALA A 28 11.84 11.61 -2.07
CA ALA A 28 12.23 12.65 -3.01
C ALA A 28 13.38 12.20 -3.91
N TRP A 29 13.69 13.05 -4.89
CA TRP A 29 14.87 12.96 -5.73
C TRP A 29 15.75 14.17 -5.46
N ASP A 30 17.05 13.95 -5.26
CA ASP A 30 18.00 15.04 -5.14
C ASP A 30 17.98 15.89 -6.43
N PRO A 31 17.74 17.21 -6.35
CA PRO A 31 17.58 18.03 -7.54
C PRO A 31 18.86 18.18 -8.35
N ALA A 32 20.04 18.05 -7.73
CA ALA A 32 21.34 18.19 -8.38
C ALA A 32 21.85 16.86 -8.93
N THR A 33 21.87 15.81 -8.10
CA THR A 33 22.44 14.49 -8.46
C THR A 33 21.42 13.54 -9.09
N LYS A 34 20.12 13.83 -8.94
CA LYS A 34 19.01 12.95 -9.35
C LYS A 34 19.00 11.59 -8.65
N VAL A 35 19.68 11.46 -7.52
CA VAL A 35 19.67 10.25 -6.70
C VAL A 35 18.40 10.21 -5.84
N ALA A 36 17.83 9.02 -5.67
CA ALA A 36 16.68 8.81 -4.79
C ALA A 36 17.06 9.07 -3.32
N LEU A 37 16.16 9.72 -2.59
CA LEU A 37 16.31 10.07 -1.19
C LEU A 37 15.31 9.28 -0.33
N VAL A 38 15.80 8.72 0.77
CA VAL A 38 14.98 8.06 1.80
C VAL A 38 15.20 8.73 3.15
N VAL A 39 14.24 8.63 4.05
CA VAL A 39 14.40 9.11 5.43
C VAL A 39 15.45 8.26 6.16
N ASP A 40 16.40 8.93 6.80
CA ASP A 40 17.24 8.39 7.86
C ASP A 40 16.62 8.78 9.22
N PRO A 41 15.88 7.87 9.88
CA PRO A 41 15.16 8.22 11.11
C PRO A 41 16.10 8.50 12.29
N GLN A 42 17.34 7.98 12.27
CA GLN A 42 18.31 8.24 13.32
C GLN A 42 18.86 9.67 13.23
N ARG A 43 18.99 10.19 12.01
CA ARG A 43 19.46 11.55 11.75
C ARG A 43 18.33 12.57 11.61
N GLY A 44 17.10 12.11 11.38
CA GLY A 44 15.95 12.97 11.09
C GLY A 44 16.11 13.74 9.79
N ALA A 45 16.75 13.15 8.77
CA ALA A 45 17.07 13.83 7.51
C ALA A 45 16.85 12.93 6.28
N LEU A 46 16.70 13.54 5.12
CA LEU A 46 16.76 12.83 3.84
C LEU A 46 18.21 12.46 3.54
N ARG A 47 18.42 11.22 3.11
CA ARG A 47 19.74 10.70 2.74
C ARG A 47 19.68 9.98 1.39
N PRO A 48 20.67 10.17 0.51
CA PRO A 48 20.80 9.41 -0.73
C PRO A 48 20.82 7.91 -0.46
N VAL A 49 20.09 7.13 -1.27
CA VAL A 49 20.11 5.66 -1.19
C VAL A 49 21.50 5.10 -1.44
N THR A 50 22.30 5.75 -2.28
CA THR A 50 23.68 5.35 -2.60
C THR A 50 24.66 5.48 -1.43
N ASP A 51 24.31 6.22 -0.38
CA ASP A 51 25.15 6.34 0.82
C ASP A 51 25.03 5.10 1.74
N TRP A 52 24.09 4.21 1.46
CA TRP A 52 23.87 2.98 2.22
C TRP A 52 24.60 1.83 1.51
N PRO A 53 25.59 1.20 2.15
CA PRO A 53 26.40 0.15 1.52
C PRO A 53 25.58 -1.08 1.06
N ASP A 54 24.42 -1.28 1.65
CA ASP A 54 23.50 -2.38 1.39
C ASP A 54 22.35 -2.01 0.43
N PHE A 55 22.34 -0.80 -0.14
CA PHE A 55 21.38 -0.45 -1.18
C PHE A 55 21.56 -1.34 -2.41
N SER A 56 20.45 -1.93 -2.86
CA SER A 56 20.44 -2.84 -4.00
C SER A 56 19.91 -2.16 -5.26
N HIS A 57 18.66 -1.73 -5.24
CA HIS A 57 17.99 -1.14 -6.38
C HIS A 57 16.69 -0.43 -5.97
N LEU A 58 16.05 0.24 -6.93
CA LEU A 58 14.71 0.77 -6.78
C LEU A 58 13.70 -0.17 -7.44
N GLU A 59 12.58 -0.39 -6.76
CA GLU A 59 11.40 -1.03 -7.33
C GLU A 59 10.27 -0.01 -7.47
N ARG A 60 9.40 -0.22 -8.47
CA ARG A 60 8.17 0.57 -8.57
C ARG A 60 7.30 0.25 -7.37
N GLY A 61 7.03 1.29 -6.57
CA GLY A 61 6.04 1.26 -5.51
C GLY A 61 4.68 1.69 -6.02
N GLU A 62 3.68 1.53 -5.18
CA GLU A 62 2.33 2.01 -5.49
C GLU A 62 2.20 3.47 -5.10
N ARG A 63 1.63 4.25 -6.01
CA ARG A 63 1.30 5.65 -5.77
C ARG A 63 -0.21 5.85 -5.86
N VAL A 64 -0.77 6.28 -4.74
CA VAL A 64 -2.18 6.70 -4.65
C VAL A 64 -2.30 8.11 -5.21
N ALA A 65 -3.17 8.27 -6.20
CA ALA A 65 -3.58 9.54 -6.78
C ALA A 65 -4.70 10.21 -5.96
N GLY A 66 -5.52 9.43 -5.27
CA GLY A 66 -6.59 9.95 -4.43
C GLY A 66 -7.41 8.85 -3.75
N VAL A 67 -8.42 9.29 -2.99
CA VAL A 67 -9.34 8.41 -2.27
C VAL A 67 -10.77 8.80 -2.63
N VAL A 68 -11.61 7.81 -2.95
CA VAL A 68 -13.03 7.99 -3.27
C VAL A 68 -13.88 7.25 -2.22
N PRO A 69 -15.00 7.81 -1.73
CA PRO A 69 -15.89 7.11 -0.81
C PRO A 69 -16.40 5.78 -1.39
N GLY A 70 -16.57 4.77 -0.53
CA GLY A 70 -16.97 3.43 -0.93
C GLY A 70 -18.36 3.35 -1.56
N GLY A 71 -19.24 4.30 -1.27
CA GLY A 71 -20.47 4.52 -2.04
C GLY A 71 -21.50 3.40 -1.93
N GLY A 72 -21.45 2.58 -0.87
CA GLY A 72 -22.37 1.45 -0.66
C GLY A 72 -21.93 0.13 -1.30
N TRP A 73 -20.73 0.10 -1.88
CA TRP A 73 -20.10 -1.15 -2.32
C TRP A 73 -19.77 -2.06 -1.14
N ARG A 74 -19.73 -3.36 -1.40
CA ARG A 74 -19.38 -4.38 -0.41
C ARG A 74 -18.35 -5.35 -0.98
N ALA A 75 -17.45 -5.83 -0.14
CA ALA A 75 -16.51 -6.89 -0.46
C ALA A 75 -17.01 -8.20 0.14
N HIS A 76 -16.94 -9.29 -0.63
CA HIS A 76 -17.40 -10.60 -0.21
C HIS A 76 -16.32 -11.65 -0.37
N TRP A 77 -16.18 -12.48 0.66
CA TRP A 77 -15.33 -13.66 0.71
C TRP A 77 -16.21 -14.88 0.94
N ASN A 78 -16.03 -15.93 0.13
CA ASN A 78 -16.70 -17.21 0.34
C ASN A 78 -16.13 -17.95 1.55
N ASP A 79 -14.86 -17.68 1.87
CA ASP A 79 -14.12 -18.29 2.97
C ASP A 79 -13.41 -17.18 3.77
N GLY A 80 -14.14 -16.62 4.75
CA GLY A 80 -13.61 -15.62 5.66
C GLY A 80 -12.57 -16.19 6.63
N TYR A 81 -12.06 -15.36 7.53
CA TYR A 81 -10.96 -15.75 8.44
C TYR A 81 -11.27 -16.98 9.31
N ASP A 82 -12.55 -17.19 9.65
CA ASP A 82 -13.03 -18.31 10.48
C ASP A 82 -13.60 -19.49 9.67
N GLY A 83 -13.44 -19.48 8.35
CA GLY A 83 -14.01 -20.51 7.48
C GLY A 83 -15.43 -20.21 6.99
N THR A 84 -16.02 -19.06 7.37
CA THR A 84 -17.40 -18.71 7.03
C THR A 84 -17.48 -17.58 6.01
N PRO A 85 -18.49 -17.57 5.12
CA PRO A 85 -18.66 -16.47 4.18
C PRO A 85 -18.85 -15.13 4.90
N LEU A 86 -18.09 -14.12 4.47
CA LEU A 86 -18.07 -12.80 5.07
C LEU A 86 -18.37 -11.74 4.03
N THR A 87 -19.15 -10.73 4.41
CA THR A 87 -19.41 -9.55 3.57
C THR A 87 -19.17 -8.29 4.39
N GLU A 88 -18.28 -7.44 3.93
CA GLU A 88 -17.93 -6.18 4.58
C GLU A 88 -18.28 -4.99 3.72
N ALA A 89 -18.53 -3.84 4.36
CA ALA A 89 -18.69 -2.60 3.65
C ALA A 89 -17.33 -2.14 3.10
N VAL A 90 -17.32 -1.70 1.84
CA VAL A 90 -16.19 -0.92 1.32
C VAL A 90 -16.37 0.51 1.82
N LEU A 91 -15.42 0.99 2.62
CA LEU A 91 -15.41 2.35 3.15
C LEU A 91 -14.91 3.36 2.12
N ALA A 92 -13.90 2.97 1.36
CA ALA A 92 -13.24 3.84 0.39
C ALA A 92 -12.51 3.03 -0.70
N TRP A 93 -12.15 3.73 -1.77
CA TRP A 93 -11.32 3.24 -2.86
C TRP A 93 -10.05 4.06 -2.93
N LEU A 94 -8.89 3.40 -2.83
CA LEU A 94 -7.60 4.00 -3.19
C LEU A 94 -7.46 3.99 -4.70
N ILE A 95 -7.45 5.17 -5.32
CA ILE A 95 -7.21 5.29 -6.76
C ILE A 95 -5.71 5.41 -6.97
N HIS A 96 -5.14 4.43 -7.66
CA HIS A 96 -3.72 4.39 -8.00
C HIS A 96 -3.46 5.23 -9.26
N THR A 97 -2.23 5.74 -9.40
CA THR A 97 -1.81 6.53 -10.56
C THR A 97 -1.83 5.77 -11.89
N ASP A 98 -1.87 4.44 -11.86
CA ASP A 98 -2.03 3.58 -13.04
C ASP A 98 -3.50 3.32 -13.41
N GLY A 99 -4.44 3.90 -12.65
CA GLY A 99 -5.88 3.77 -12.87
C GLY A 99 -6.54 2.60 -12.14
N ARG A 100 -5.79 1.77 -11.40
CA ARG A 100 -6.36 0.71 -10.58
C ARG A 100 -7.07 1.27 -9.35
N ALA A 101 -8.08 0.56 -8.85
CA ALA A 101 -8.81 0.89 -7.62
C ALA A 101 -8.65 -0.19 -6.54
N THR A 102 -8.06 0.26 -5.43
CA THR A 102 -7.92 -0.27 -4.08
C THR A 102 -9.13 -0.32 -3.13
N PRO A 103 -10.01 -1.34 -3.04
CA PRO A 103 -11.06 -1.29 -2.02
C PRO A 103 -10.46 -1.37 -0.61
N ILE A 104 -10.94 -0.51 0.29
CA ILE A 104 -10.68 -0.56 1.73
C ILE A 104 -11.96 -1.02 2.42
N SER A 105 -11.92 -2.12 3.16
CA SER A 105 -13.03 -2.61 3.97
C SER A 105 -12.78 -2.39 5.46
N VAL A 106 -13.81 -2.64 6.25
CA VAL A 106 -13.75 -2.65 7.71
C VAL A 106 -14.50 -3.86 8.23
N ASP A 107 -13.88 -4.56 9.16
CA ASP A 107 -14.49 -5.69 9.85
C ASP A 107 -15.45 -5.22 10.97
N PRO A 108 -16.26 -6.11 11.57
CA PRO A 108 -17.16 -5.75 12.67
C PRO A 108 -16.46 -5.21 13.93
N ASP A 109 -15.17 -5.51 14.12
CA ASP A 109 -14.36 -5.04 15.25
C ASP A 109 -13.76 -3.64 14.99
N GLY A 110 -13.95 -3.10 13.78
CA GLY A 110 -13.46 -1.79 13.36
C GLY A 110 -12.05 -1.82 12.79
N THR A 111 -11.48 -2.99 12.50
CA THR A 111 -10.19 -3.14 11.83
C THR A 111 -10.34 -2.85 10.35
N VAL A 112 -9.42 -2.05 9.81
CA VAL A 112 -9.42 -1.64 8.41
C VAL A 112 -8.36 -2.42 7.64
N ASP A 113 -8.73 -2.99 6.50
CA ASP A 113 -7.78 -3.64 5.58
C ASP A 113 -8.17 -3.38 4.12
N THR A 114 -7.30 -3.76 3.18
CA THR A 114 -7.62 -3.79 1.75
C THR A 114 -8.41 -5.03 1.41
N ALA A 115 -9.47 -4.87 0.61
CA ALA A 115 -10.32 -5.97 0.18
C ALA A 115 -10.00 -6.49 -1.23
N GLU A 116 -8.73 -6.42 -1.64
CA GLU A 116 -8.31 -6.90 -2.97
C GLU A 116 -8.45 -8.41 -3.15
N LEU A 117 -8.39 -9.14 -2.04
CA LEU A 117 -8.52 -10.58 -2.01
C LEU A 117 -9.99 -11.03 -1.87
N ALA A 118 -10.94 -10.09 -1.91
CA ALA A 118 -12.35 -10.44 -1.95
C ALA A 118 -12.65 -11.24 -3.22
N ASP A 119 -13.41 -12.32 -3.08
CA ASP A 119 -13.87 -13.12 -4.20
C ASP A 119 -14.79 -12.32 -5.12
N ARG A 120 -15.57 -11.40 -4.54
CA ARG A 120 -16.47 -10.51 -5.28
C ARG A 120 -16.53 -9.12 -4.66
N LEU A 121 -16.64 -8.12 -5.54
CA LEU A 121 -17.06 -6.77 -5.19
C LEU A 121 -18.52 -6.61 -5.64
N LEU A 122 -19.40 -6.31 -4.69
CA LEU A 122 -20.83 -6.16 -4.90
C LEU A 122 -21.16 -4.68 -5.04
N ALA A 123 -21.79 -4.32 -6.15
CA ALA A 123 -22.29 -2.97 -6.36
C ALA A 123 -23.38 -2.63 -5.31
N PRO A 124 -23.68 -1.34 -5.10
CA PRO A 124 -24.82 -0.93 -4.30
C PRO A 124 -26.09 -1.66 -4.75
N GLN A 125 -26.88 -2.14 -3.79
CA GLN A 125 -28.13 -2.90 -4.01
C GLN A 125 -27.99 -4.24 -4.76
N GLN A 126 -26.79 -4.69 -5.11
CA GLN A 126 -26.58 -6.00 -5.71
C GLN A 126 -26.62 -7.11 -4.64
N ASP A 127 -27.46 -8.12 -4.82
CA ASP A 127 -27.52 -9.27 -3.91
C ASP A 127 -26.44 -10.32 -4.22
N LEU A 128 -26.12 -11.12 -3.20
CA LEU A 128 -25.34 -12.34 -3.33
C LEU A 128 -26.25 -13.41 -3.94
N GLY A 129 -26.21 -13.53 -5.27
CA GLY A 129 -26.89 -14.60 -6.01
C GLY A 129 -26.27 -15.97 -5.80
#